data_AF-A0A842J468-F1
#
_entry.id   AF-A0A842J468-F1
#
_cell.length_a   1.000
_cell.length_b   1.000
_cell.length_c   1.000
_cell.angle_alpha   90.00
_cell.angle_beta   90.00
_cell.angle_gamma   90.00
#
_symmetry.space_group_name_H-M   'P 1'
#
loop_
_entity.id
_entity.type
_entity.pdbx_description
1 polymer ?
#
loop_
_entity_poly.entity_id
_entity_poly.type
_entity_poly.pdbx_seq_one_letter_code
_entity_poly.pdbx_strand_id
1 'polypeptide(L)'
;MKYFLVVLVMIVPVWIFHGQMIMKISRLERKLSLEKIDLKEIEKELNEKRFQFDQKIDLEKIEKEMRLKEKMEISKEINFFRIKSILD
;
A
#
# COMPACT_ATOMS: atom_id res chain seq x y z
N MET A 1 -3.51 -61.21 -8.17
CA MET A 1 -3.61 -60.58 -6.83
C MET A 1 -2.32 -59.89 -6.38
N LYS A 2 -1.19 -60.60 -6.22
CA LYS A 2 0.07 -60.02 -5.70
C LYS A 2 0.59 -58.79 -6.47
N TYR A 3 0.68 -58.86 -7.79
CA TYR A 3 1.18 -57.74 -8.61
C TYR A 3 0.23 -56.55 -8.66
N PHE A 4 -1.08 -56.79 -8.57
CA PHE A 4 -2.10 -55.75 -8.53
C PHE A 4 -1.96 -54.88 -7.27
N LEU A 5 -1.73 -55.49 -6.10
CA LEU A 5 -1.47 -54.78 -4.85
C LEU A 5 -0.22 -53.92 -4.92
N VAL A 6 0.86 -54.40 -5.55
CA VAL A 6 2.10 -53.63 -5.72
C VAL A 6 1.87 -52.38 -6.57
N VAL A 7 1.15 -52.50 -7.68
CA VAL A 7 0.80 -51.36 -8.54
C VAL A 7 -0.07 -50.35 -7.79
N LEU A 8 -1.03 -50.83 -6.99
CA LEU A 8 -1.95 -49.99 -6.22
C LEU A 8 -1.21 -49.18 -5.14
N VAL A 9 -0.26 -49.80 -4.45
CA VAL A 9 0.60 -49.13 -3.45
C VAL A 9 1.51 -48.07 -4.08
N MET A 10 1.86 -48.18 -5.36
CA MET A 10 2.65 -47.16 -6.06
C MET A 10 1.81 -45.98 -6.54
N ILE A 11 0.57 -46.23 -7.00
CA ILE A 11 -0.29 -45.18 -7.59
C ILE A 11 -0.97 -44.33 -6.51
N VAL A 12 -1.44 -44.95 -5.42
CA VAL A 12 -2.21 -44.25 -4.38
C VAL A 12 -1.43 -43.10 -3.72
N PRO A 13 -0.14 -43.23 -3.35
CA PRO A 13 0.62 -42.14 -2.77
C PRO A 13 0.81 -40.97 -3.73
N VAL A 14 1.05 -41.25 -5.02
CA VAL A 14 1.20 -40.22 -6.06
C VAL A 14 -0.11 -39.43 -6.21
N TRP A 15 -1.24 -40.14 -6.20
CA TRP A 15 -2.55 -39.50 -6.27
C TRP A 15 -2.85 -38.64 -5.04
N ILE A 16 -2.55 -39.13 -3.84
CA ILE A 16 -2.69 -38.37 -2.59
C ILE A 16 -1.82 -37.11 -2.63
N PHE A 17 -0.55 -37.24 -3.05
CA PHE A 17 0.37 -36.11 -3.15
C PHE A 17 -0.15 -35.04 -4.14
N HIS A 18 -0.62 -35.45 -5.31
CA HIS A 18 -1.23 -34.54 -6.28
C HIS A 18 -2.47 -33.84 -5.72
N GLY A 19 -3.37 -34.58 -5.06
CA GLY A 19 -4.55 -33.99 -4.42
C GLY A 19 -4.19 -32.95 -3.36
N GLN A 20 -3.17 -33.22 -2.54
CA GLN A 20 -2.68 -32.27 -1.55
C GLN A 20 -2.08 -31.02 -2.19
N MET A 21 -1.33 -31.16 -3.28
CA MET A 21 -0.73 -30.03 -4.00
C MET A 21 -1.80 -29.12 -4.61
N ILE A 22 -2.83 -29.69 -5.25
CA ILE A 22 -3.95 -28.92 -5.82
C ILE A 22 -4.66 -28.12 -4.72
N MET A 23 -4.94 -28.75 -3.57
CA MET A 23 -5.56 -28.04 -2.44
C MET A 23 -4.70 -26.90 -1.90
N LYS A 24 -3.37 -27.09 -1.81
CA LYS A 24 -2.45 -26.03 -1.37
C LYS A 24 -2.42 -24.86 -2.35
N ILE A 25 -2.32 -25.14 -3.65
CA ILE A 25 -2.34 -24.13 -4.70
C ILE A 25 -3.65 -23.35 -4.66
N SER A 26 -4.79 -24.03 -4.63
CA SER A 26 -6.10 -23.38 -4.57
C SER A 26 -6.27 -22.48 -3.34
N ARG A 27 -5.77 -22.90 -2.17
CA ARG A 27 -5.78 -22.06 -0.96
C ARG A 27 -4.88 -20.83 -1.11
N LEU A 28 -3.70 -20.98 -1.71
CA LEU A 28 -2.78 -19.88 -1.96
C LEU A 28 -3.36 -18.88 -2.96
N GLU A 29 -3.94 -19.36 -4.06
CA GLU A 29 -4.63 -18.52 -5.04
C GLU A 29 -5.78 -17.75 -4.41
N ARG A 30 -6.58 -18.40 -3.55
CA ARG A 30 -7.66 -17.73 -2.84
C ARG A 30 -7.14 -16.63 -1.91
N LYS A 31 -6.11 -16.91 -1.11
CA LYS A 31 -5.50 -15.89 -0.24
C LYS A 31 -4.97 -14.71 -1.04
N LEU A 32 -4.23 -15.00 -2.11
CA LEU A 32 -3.66 -13.99 -2.99
C LEU A 32 -4.75 -13.16 -3.71
N SER A 33 -5.88 -13.77 -4.03
CA SER A 33 -7.03 -13.05 -4.61
C SER A 33 -7.67 -12.09 -3.62
N LEU A 34 -7.78 -12.48 -2.35
CA LEU A 34 -8.30 -11.62 -1.28
C LEU A 34 -7.34 -10.47 -1.00
N GLU A 35 -6.05 -10.76 -0.81
CA GLU A 35 -5.03 -9.72 -0.61
C GLU A 35 -4.99 -8.70 -1.76
N LYS A 36 -5.22 -9.16 -3.01
CA LYS A 36 -5.34 -8.26 -4.16
C LYS A 36 -6.58 -7.38 -4.13
N ILE A 37 -7.70 -7.87 -3.59
CA ILE A 37 -8.92 -7.08 -3.42
C ILE A 37 -8.67 -6.02 -2.36
N ASP A 38 -8.12 -6.42 -1.20
CA ASP A 38 -7.81 -5.51 -0.10
C ASP A 38 -6.82 -4.42 -0.54
N LEU A 39 -5.77 -4.79 -1.30
CA LEU A 39 -4.81 -3.83 -1.83
C LEU A 39 -5.45 -2.84 -2.81
N LYS A 40 -6.36 -3.29 -3.67
CA LYS A 40 -7.10 -2.40 -4.58
C LYS A 40 -8.01 -1.43 -3.83
N GLU A 41 -8.64 -1.87 -2.74
CA GLU A 41 -9.48 -1.02 -1.90
C GLU A 41 -8.65 0.05 -1.21
N ILE A 42 -7.52 -0.35 -0.60
CA ILE A 42 -6.58 0.59 0.03
C ILE A 42 -6.02 1.59 -0.97
N GLU A 43 -5.63 1.13 -2.17
CA GLU A 43 -5.13 2.01 -3.23
C GLU A 43 -6.19 3.03 -3.67
N LYS A 44 -7.45 2.60 -3.77
CA LYS A 44 -8.57 3.49 -4.07
C LYS A 44 -8.78 4.53 -2.96
N GLU A 45 -8.80 4.13 -1.69
CA GLU A 45 -8.93 5.06 -0.56
C GLU A 45 -7.78 6.06 -0.50
N LEU A 46 -6.55 5.60 -0.74
CA LEU A 46 -5.37 6.47 -0.78
C LEU A 46 -5.52 7.52 -1.88
N ASN A 47 -5.96 7.10 -3.07
CA ASN A 47 -6.15 8.01 -4.19
C ASN A 47 -7.28 9.02 -3.93
N GLU A 48 -8.38 8.59 -3.32
CA GLU A 48 -9.46 9.49 -2.89
C GLU A 48 -8.97 10.52 -1.87
N LYS A 49 -8.21 10.09 -0.85
CA LYS A 49 -7.62 11.02 0.13
C LYS A 49 -6.63 11.97 -0.53
N ARG A 50 -5.77 11.48 -1.42
CA ARG A 50 -4.83 12.32 -2.18
C ARG A 50 -5.59 13.39 -2.96
N PHE A 51 -6.64 13.00 -3.68
CA PHE A 51 -7.47 13.94 -4.42
C PHE A 51 -8.14 14.98 -3.51
N GLN A 52 -8.67 14.56 -2.34
CA GLN A 52 -9.20 15.50 -1.36
C GLN A 52 -8.14 16.45 -0.80
N PHE A 53 -6.92 15.97 -0.56
CA PHE A 53 -5.80 16.80 -0.13
C PHE A 53 -5.41 17.79 -1.23
N ASP A 54 -5.28 17.35 -2.47
CA ASP A 54 -4.99 18.23 -3.60
C ASP A 54 -6.10 19.28 -3.80
N GLN A 55 -7.37 18.92 -3.59
CA GLN A 55 -8.49 19.87 -3.60
C GLN A 55 -8.49 20.86 -2.42
N LYS A 56 -8.08 20.41 -1.23
CA LYS A 56 -8.04 21.25 -0.02
C LYS A 56 -6.79 22.13 0.01
N ILE A 57 -5.68 21.66 -0.56
CA ILE A 57 -4.41 22.35 -0.71
C ILE A 57 -4.41 23.05 -2.07
N ASP A 58 -5.48 23.81 -2.34
CA ASP A 58 -5.43 24.82 -3.38
C ASP A 58 -4.64 26.00 -2.80
N LEU A 59 -3.30 25.84 -2.78
CA LEU A 59 -2.36 26.80 -2.19
C LEU A 59 -2.58 28.19 -2.77
N GLU A 60 -3.01 28.27 -4.02
CA GLU A 60 -3.33 29.52 -4.71
C GLU A 60 -4.58 30.19 -4.12
N LYS A 61 -5.61 29.41 -3.78
CA LYS A 61 -6.79 29.92 -3.07
C LYS A 61 -6.46 30.33 -1.63
N ILE A 62 -5.66 29.53 -0.93
CA ILE A 62 -5.20 29.83 0.43
C ILE A 62 -4.34 31.09 0.45
N GLU A 63 -3.40 31.23 -0.49
CA GLU A 63 -2.57 32.43 -0.66
C GLU A 63 -3.44 33.65 -0.96
N LYS A 64 -4.42 33.51 -1.86
CA LYS A 64 -5.35 34.59 -2.22
C LYS A 64 -6.22 35.00 -1.03
N GLU A 65 -6.72 34.05 -0.24
CA GLU A 65 -7.48 34.36 0.98
C GLU A 65 -6.61 35.01 2.07
N MET A 66 -5.39 34.51 2.30
CA MET A 66 -4.46 35.10 3.28
C MET A 66 -4.00 36.52 2.88
N ARG A 67 -3.76 36.77 1.60
CA ARG A 67 -3.45 38.14 1.10
C ARG A 67 -4.64 39.09 1.21
N LEU A 68 -5.86 38.62 0.91
CA LEU A 68 -7.06 39.47 0.86
C LEU A 68 -7.70 39.72 2.23
N LYS A 69 -7.81 38.70 3.09
CA LYS A 69 -8.46 38.81 4.41
C LYS A 69 -7.50 39.26 5.51
N GLU A 70 -6.31 38.66 5.56
CA GLU A 70 -5.35 38.86 6.66
C GLU A 70 -4.27 39.89 6.31
N LYS A 71 -4.27 40.44 5.08
CA LYS A 71 -3.23 41.37 4.56
C LYS A 71 -1.80 40.84 4.77
N MET A 72 -1.62 39.51 4.76
CA MET A 72 -0.32 38.91 4.94
C MET A 72 0.44 38.89 3.61
N GLU A 73 1.68 39.37 3.61
CA GLU A 73 2.62 39.23 2.50
C GLU A 73 3.68 38.16 2.83
N ILE A 74 4.00 37.32 1.85
CA ILE A 74 5.11 36.36 1.98
C ILE A 74 6.41 37.16 2.11
N SER A 75 7.09 37.03 3.25
CA SER A 75 8.36 37.72 3.51
C SER A 75 9.37 37.35 2.43
N LYS A 76 9.89 38.36 1.72
CA LYS A 76 10.97 38.21 0.74
C LYS A 76 12.36 38.15 1.39
N GLU A 77 12.45 38.47 2.67
CA GLU A 77 13.69 38.48 3.43
C GLU A 77 13.68 37.39 4.50
N ILE A 78 14.62 36.46 4.38
CA ILE A 78 14.93 35.49 5.43
C ILE A 78 16.02 36.12 6.29
N ASN A 79 15.65 36.61 7.48
CA ASN A 79 16.61 37.10 8.45
C ASN A 79 17.30 35.90 9.12
N PHE A 80 18.51 35.58 8.66
CA PHE A 80 19.37 34.60 9.33
C PHE A 80 19.92 35.21 10.62
N PHE A 81 19.35 34.83 11.76
CA PHE A 81 19.96 35.13 13.05
C PHE A 81 21.16 34.22 13.24
N ARG A 82 22.38 34.76 13.03
CA ARG A 82 23.61 34.08 13.43
C ARG A 82 23.69 34.11 14.95
N ILE A 83 23.38 32.99 15.60
CA ILE A 83 23.63 32.81 17.03
C ILE A 83 25.15 32.83 17.21
N LYS A 84 25.67 33.88 17.85
CA LYS A 84 27.09 33.97 18.21
C LYS A 84 27.32 32.93 19.30
N SER A 85 28.05 31.87 18.99
CA SER A 85 28.50 30.92 20.02
C SER A 85 29.42 31.69 20.97
N ILE A 86 28.96 31.92 22.19
CA ILE A 86 29.81 32.33 23.29
C ILE A 86 30.61 31.08 23.66
N LEU A 87 31.82 30.99 23.14
CA LEU A 87 32.85 30.09 23.65
C LEU A 87 34.12 30.92 23.78
N ASP A 88 34.18 31.64 24.89
CA ASP A 88 35.43 31.99 25.56
C ASP A 88 35.87 30.79 26.42
#